data_AF-Q1QQ20-F1
#
_entry.id   AF-Q1QQ20-F1
#
_cell.length_a   1.000
_cell.length_b   1.000
_cell.length_c   1.000
_cell.angle_alpha   90.00
_cell.angle_beta   90.00
_cell.angle_gamma   90.00
#
_symmetry.space_group_name_H-M   'P 1'
#
loop_
_entity.id
_entity.type
_entity.pdbx_description
1 polymer ?
#
loop_
_entity_poly.entity_id
_entity_poly.type
_entity_poly.pdbx_seq_one_letter_code
_entity_poly.pdbx_strand_id
1 'polypeptide(L)'
;MPAVFATRLSSFRSTSRDVRAVVGPTFKEGPMERASIEPAIKLIIAEVHNKLSEAARIAKAAEACAVAGSITEGLEVSMDIEQLIYEAGRLHDAASLLNRLATD
;
A
#
# COMPACT_ATOMS: atom_id res chain seq x y z
N MET A 1 -19.98 12.26 47.21
CA MET A 1 -19.94 13.61 46.59
C MET A 1 -18.65 14.28 47.00
N PRO A 2 -17.90 15.04 46.16
CA PRO A 2 -17.90 15.16 44.70
C PRO A 2 -16.48 15.05 44.05
N ALA A 3 -16.50 14.93 42.71
CA ALA A 3 -15.65 15.58 41.69
C ALA A 3 -14.10 15.55 41.77
N VAL A 4 -13.42 15.07 40.71
CA VAL A 4 -12.98 15.87 39.54
C VAL A 4 -12.02 15.00 38.70
N PHE A 5 -12.42 14.72 37.47
CA PHE A 5 -11.59 14.12 36.41
C PHE A 5 -10.53 15.14 35.98
N ALA A 6 -9.26 14.88 36.28
CA ALA A 6 -8.15 15.73 35.85
C ALA A 6 -7.53 15.18 34.55
N THR A 7 -8.10 15.60 33.43
CA THR A 7 -7.53 15.44 32.08
C THR A 7 -6.20 16.20 31.99
N ARG A 8 -5.07 15.50 32.11
CA ARG A 8 -3.76 16.08 31.76
C ARG A 8 -3.61 16.07 30.24
N LEU A 9 -3.97 17.20 29.64
CA LEU A 9 -3.65 17.56 28.26
C LEU A 9 -2.12 17.70 28.15
N SER A 10 -1.44 16.71 27.56
CA SER A 10 -0.03 16.82 27.22
C SER A 10 0.13 17.83 26.08
N SER A 11 0.57 19.02 26.48
CA SER A 11 1.08 20.10 25.65
C SER A 11 1.91 19.59 24.46
N PHE A 12 1.33 19.73 23.26
CA PHE A 12 2.04 19.72 21.98
C PHE A 12 3.16 20.77 22.02
N ARG A 13 4.42 20.33 22.14
CA ARG A 13 5.58 21.19 21.93
C ARG A 13 5.90 21.24 20.45
N SER A 14 5.31 22.23 19.79
CA SER A 14 5.67 22.71 18.47
C SER A 14 7.11 23.25 18.50
N THR A 15 8.04 22.54 17.88
CA THR A 15 9.35 23.11 17.50
C THR A 15 9.25 23.57 16.05
N SER A 16 8.97 24.86 15.88
CA SER A 16 9.31 25.62 14.67
C SER A 16 10.77 25.37 14.32
N ARG A 17 11.02 24.84 13.13
CA ARG A 17 12.28 25.05 12.41
C ARG A 17 11.96 25.48 11.00
N ASP A 18 12.36 26.73 10.76
CA ASP A 18 12.69 27.41 9.52
C ASP A 18 12.19 26.79 8.20
N VAL A 19 11.18 27.46 7.65
CA VAL A 19 10.86 27.42 6.23
C VAL A 19 12.03 28.05 5.47
N ARG A 20 13.03 27.24 5.12
CA ARG A 20 13.94 27.53 4.02
C ARG A 20 13.26 27.03 2.76
N ALA A 21 12.60 27.94 2.05
CA ALA A 21 12.15 27.71 0.69
C ALA A 21 13.40 27.54 -0.21
N VAL A 22 13.90 26.30 -0.29
CA VAL A 22 14.81 25.91 -1.36
C VAL A 22 13.92 25.79 -2.59
N VAL A 23 14.04 26.73 -3.52
CA VAL A 23 13.56 26.56 -4.88
C VAL A 23 14.27 25.32 -5.42
N GLY A 24 13.60 24.18 -5.33
CA GLY A 24 14.07 22.93 -5.90
C GLY A 24 14.24 23.10 -7.41
N PRO A 25 15.11 22.30 -8.04
CA PRO A 25 15.30 22.36 -9.47
C PRO A 25 13.93 22.24 -10.14
N THR A 26 13.64 23.16 -11.06
CA THR A 26 12.49 23.10 -11.94
C THR A 26 12.41 21.68 -12.48
N PHE A 27 11.44 20.91 -12.00
CA PHE A 27 11.05 19.65 -12.62
C PHE A 27 10.59 20.06 -14.01
N LYS A 28 11.51 19.99 -14.97
CA LYS A 28 11.13 20.12 -16.37
C LYS A 28 10.17 18.95 -16.56
N GLU A 29 8.88 19.25 -16.64
CA GLU A 29 7.87 18.37 -17.21
C GLU A 29 8.22 18.17 -18.69
N GLY A 30 9.33 17.46 -18.94
CA GLY A 30 9.54 16.72 -20.16
C GLY A 30 8.69 15.46 -20.08
N PRO A 31 8.43 14.81 -21.24
CA PRO A 31 7.80 13.49 -21.23
C PRO A 31 8.56 12.62 -20.24
N MET A 32 7.84 11.98 -19.32
CA MET A 32 8.40 11.07 -18.31
C MET A 32 9.54 10.29 -18.97
N GLU A 33 10.78 10.59 -18.58
CA GLU A 33 11.95 10.18 -19.33
C GLU A 33 11.88 8.66 -19.47
N ARG A 34 11.73 8.13 -20.70
CA ARG A 34 11.39 6.72 -20.93
C ARG A 34 12.31 5.75 -20.17
N ALA A 35 13.55 6.18 -19.91
CA ALA A 35 14.55 5.49 -19.09
C ALA A 35 14.13 5.26 -17.62
N SER A 36 13.25 6.08 -17.06
CA SER A 36 12.72 5.98 -15.70
C SER A 36 11.46 5.11 -15.59
N ILE A 37 10.78 4.83 -16.71
CA ILE A 37 9.50 4.11 -16.71
C ILE A 37 9.69 2.60 -16.59
N GLU A 38 10.62 2.02 -17.35
CA GLU A 38 10.91 0.59 -17.29
C GLU A 38 11.26 0.08 -15.87
N PRO A 39 12.16 0.72 -15.10
CA PRO A 39 12.42 0.28 -13.74
C PRO A 39 11.20 0.45 -12.82
N ALA A 40 10.38 1.48 -13.01
CA ALA A 40 9.14 1.66 -12.25
C ALA A 40 8.13 0.54 -12.51
N ILE A 41 7.93 0.16 -13.79
CA ILE A 41 7.06 -0.97 -14.15
C ILE A 41 7.57 -2.28 -13.54
N LYS A 42 8.89 -2.54 -13.57
CA LYS A 42 9.49 -3.73 -12.94
C LYS A 42 9.23 -3.77 -11.44
N LEU A 43 9.37 -2.65 -10.73
CA LEU A 43 9.08 -2.55 -9.30
C LEU A 43 7.60 -2.82 -9.01
N ILE A 44 6.69 -2.26 -9.82
CA ILE A 44 5.25 -2.49 -9.65
C ILE A 44 4.90 -3.96 -9.86
N ILE A 45 5.43 -4.60 -10.90
CA ILE A 45 5.19 -6.04 -11.16
C ILE A 45 5.73 -6.90 -10.02
N ALA A 46 6.91 -6.56 -9.47
CA ALA A 46 7.46 -7.25 -8.31
C ALA A 46 6.56 -7.12 -7.08
N GLU A 47 5.99 -5.93 -6.85
CA GLU A 47 5.07 -5.71 -5.73
C GLU A 47 3.73 -6.43 -5.92
N VAL A 48 3.20 -6.50 -7.16
CA VAL A 48 2.03 -7.34 -7.50
C VAL A 48 2.31 -8.80 -7.13
N HIS A 49 3.47 -9.33 -7.51
CA HIS A 49 3.87 -10.69 -7.17
C HIS A 49 3.93 -10.89 -5.64
N ASN A 50 4.51 -9.96 -4.89
CA ASN A 50 4.60 -10.05 -3.44
C ASN A 50 3.21 -10.11 -2.79
N LYS A 51 2.29 -9.23 -3.20
CA LYS A 51 0.92 -9.21 -2.67
C LYS A 51 0.15 -10.47 -2.97
N LEU A 52 0.24 -10.97 -4.21
CA LEU A 52 -0.42 -12.22 -4.61
C LEU A 52 0.20 -13.44 -3.92
N SER A 53 1.51 -13.42 -3.65
CA SER A 53 2.17 -14.48 -2.88
C SER A 53 1.68 -14.52 -1.44
N GLU A 54 1.51 -13.35 -0.81
CA GLU A 54 0.96 -13.29 0.55
C GLU A 54 -0.51 -13.72 0.58
N ALA A 55 -1.32 -13.27 -0.40
CA ALA A 55 -2.70 -13.71 -0.56
C ALA A 55 -2.78 -15.24 -0.71
N ALA A 56 -1.88 -15.86 -1.48
CA ALA A 56 -1.82 -17.31 -1.64
C ALA A 56 -1.48 -18.04 -0.33
N ARG A 57 -0.63 -17.46 0.52
CA ARG A 57 -0.31 -18.04 1.85
C ARG A 57 -1.53 -18.02 2.77
N ILE A 58 -2.28 -16.92 2.78
CA ILE A 58 -3.53 -16.80 3.55
C ILE A 58 -4.58 -17.77 3.01
N ALA A 59 -4.75 -17.85 1.68
CA ALA A 59 -5.67 -18.79 1.04
C ALA A 59 -5.37 -20.25 1.43
N LYS A 60 -4.08 -20.61 1.49
CA LYS A 60 -3.65 -21.94 1.92
C LYS A 60 -3.97 -22.21 3.40
N ALA A 61 -3.83 -21.22 4.27
CA ALA A 61 -4.23 -21.34 5.67
C ALA A 61 -5.75 -21.51 5.81
N ALA A 62 -6.52 -20.70 5.09
CA ALA A 62 -7.98 -20.79 5.04
C ALA A 62 -8.46 -22.17 4.54
N GLU A 63 -7.85 -22.70 3.48
CA GLU A 63 -8.12 -24.05 2.97
C GLU A 63 -7.82 -25.12 4.02
N ALA A 64 -6.68 -25.03 4.73
CA ALA A 64 -6.33 -25.98 5.77
C ALA A 64 -7.37 -25.99 6.92
N CYS A 65 -7.85 -24.82 7.34
CA CYS A 65 -8.93 -24.70 8.34
C CYS A 65 -10.22 -25.36 7.83
N ALA A 66 -10.59 -25.12 6.57
CA ALA A 66 -11.78 -25.71 5.97
C ALA A 66 -11.68 -27.26 5.86
N VAL A 67 -10.53 -27.77 5.43
CA VAL A 67 -10.26 -29.22 5.33
C VAL A 67 -10.26 -29.90 6.71
N ALA A 68 -9.81 -29.19 7.75
CA ALA A 68 -9.89 -29.66 9.13
C ALA A 68 -11.32 -29.64 9.71
N GLY A 69 -12.31 -29.18 8.95
CA GLY A 69 -13.72 -29.09 9.35
C GLY A 69 -14.11 -27.78 10.03
N SER A 70 -13.17 -26.83 10.17
CA SER A 70 -13.41 -25.49 10.75
C SER A 70 -13.74 -24.48 9.64
N ILE A 71 -14.95 -24.59 9.08
CA ILE A 71 -15.39 -23.77 7.93
C ILE A 71 -15.46 -22.28 8.28
N THR A 72 -16.00 -21.93 9.46
CA THR A 72 -16.13 -20.52 9.87
C THR A 72 -14.77 -19.84 10.03
N GLU A 73 -13.82 -20.53 10.66
CA GLU A 73 -12.45 -20.03 10.82
C GLU A 73 -11.74 -19.92 9.46
N GLY A 74 -11.91 -20.90 8.57
CA GLY A 74 -11.38 -20.83 7.20
C GLY A 74 -11.96 -19.63 6.43
N LEU A 75 -13.24 -19.33 6.60
CA LEU A 75 -13.87 -18.15 5.99
C LEU A 75 -13.29 -16.86 6.59
N GLU A 76 -13.20 -16.74 7.91
CA GLU A 76 -12.62 -15.57 8.57
C GLU A 76 -11.17 -15.32 8.11
N VAL A 77 -10.33 -16.36 8.07
CA VAL A 77 -8.95 -16.26 7.57
C VAL A 77 -8.93 -15.84 6.10
N SER A 78 -9.85 -16.32 5.27
CA SER A 78 -9.90 -15.96 3.84
C SER A 78 -10.23 -14.48 3.60
N MET A 79 -10.90 -13.80 4.54
CA MET A 79 -11.27 -12.39 4.39
C MET A 79 -10.04 -11.47 4.30
N ASP A 80 -8.91 -11.84 4.91
CA ASP A 80 -7.66 -11.06 4.86
C ASP A 80 -7.07 -10.97 3.43
N ILE A 81 -7.56 -11.78 2.50
CA ILE A 81 -7.12 -11.79 1.09
C ILE A 81 -7.67 -10.57 0.31
N GLU A 82 -8.85 -10.06 0.67
CA GLU A 82 -9.59 -9.07 -0.14
C GLU A 82 -8.74 -7.81 -0.40
N GLN A 83 -8.10 -7.30 0.64
CA GLN A 83 -7.25 -6.11 0.53
C GLN A 83 -6.03 -6.35 -0.37
N LEU A 84 -5.40 -7.52 -0.28
CA LEU A 84 -4.23 -7.87 -1.09
C LEU A 84 -4.58 -7.97 -2.57
N ILE A 85 -5.73 -8.55 -2.90
CA ILE A 85 -6.23 -8.62 -4.28
C ILE A 85 -6.55 -7.22 -4.81
N TYR A 86 -7.24 -6.41 -4.01
CA TYR A 86 -7.58 -5.03 -4.39
C TYR A 86 -6.31 -4.23 -4.71
N GLU A 87 -5.32 -4.25 -3.83
CA GLU A 87 -4.06 -3.53 -4.02
C GLU A 87 -3.25 -4.05 -5.21
N ALA A 88 -3.19 -5.38 -5.40
CA ALA A 88 -2.52 -5.97 -6.56
C ALA A 88 -3.17 -5.53 -7.88
N GLY A 89 -4.51 -5.47 -7.94
CA GLY A 89 -5.24 -4.96 -9.10
C GLY A 89 -4.91 -3.48 -9.38
N ARG A 90 -4.92 -2.64 -8.34
CA ARG A 90 -4.57 -1.21 -8.45
C ARG A 90 -3.15 -0.99 -8.96
N LEU A 91 -2.20 -1.80 -8.51
CA LEU A 91 -0.82 -1.78 -8.98
C LEU A 91 -0.73 -2.22 -10.44
N HIS A 92 -1.45 -3.27 -10.83
CA HIS A 92 -1.49 -3.71 -12.23
C HIS A 92 -2.05 -2.65 -13.17
N ASP A 93 -3.12 -1.95 -12.76
CA ASP A 93 -3.68 -0.83 -13.50
C ASP A 93 -2.66 0.31 -13.67
N ALA A 94 -1.91 0.62 -12.61
CA ALA A 94 -0.85 1.63 -12.65
C ALA A 94 0.29 1.24 -13.62
N ALA A 95 0.76 -0.01 -13.58
CA ALA A 95 1.76 -0.51 -14.54
C ALA A 95 1.27 -0.40 -15.98
N SER A 96 0.00 -0.76 -16.22
CA SER A 96 -0.63 -0.67 -17.54
C SER A 96 -0.72 0.77 -18.04
N LEU A 97 -1.05 1.72 -17.16
CA LEU A 97 -1.07 3.15 -17.48
C LEU A 97 0.34 3.66 -17.83
N LEU A 98 1.34 3.33 -17.02
CA LEU A 98 2.72 3.72 -17.27
C LEU A 98 3.25 3.16 -18.60
N ASN A 99 2.91 1.91 -18.92
CA ASN A 99 3.30 1.31 -20.19
C ASN A 99 2.67 2.04 -21.39
N ARG A 100 1.40 2.44 -21.28
CA ARG A 100 0.72 3.25 -22.31
C ARG A 100 1.40 4.61 -22.47
N LEU A 101 1.68 5.30 -21.38
CA LEU A 101 2.38 6.60 -21.40
C LEU A 101 3.82 6.50 -21.94
N ALA A 102 4.48 5.35 -21.79
CA ALA A 102 5.80 5.12 -22.38
C ALA A 102 5.75 4.91 -23.90
N THR A 103 4.65 4.35 -24.40
CA THR A 103 4.47 3.96 -25.80
C THR A 103 3.84 5.08 -26.64
N ASP A 104 3.09 5.98 -26.01
CA ASP A 104 2.64 7.27 -26.58
C ASP A 104 3.85 8.20 -26.87
#